data_AF-A0A2G9R960-F1
#
_entry.id   AF-A0A2G9R960-F1
#
_cell.length_a   1.000
_cell.length_b   1.000
_cell.length_c   1.000
_cell.angle_alpha   90.00
_cell.angle_beta   90.00
_cell.angle_gamma   90.00
#
_symmetry.space_group_name_H-M   'P 1'
#
loop_
_entity.id
_entity.type
_entity.pdbx_description
1 polymer ?
#
loop_
_entity_poly.entity_id
_entity_poly.type
_entity_poly.pdbx_seq_one_letter_code
_entity_poly.pdbx_strand_id
1 'polypeptide(L)'
;MELLVCNRHCENGGECVAPDVCKCKPGWSGPTCSTVVCHPVCLNGGTCLKSNVCLCPNGFYGAQCQNGVCDPRCMNGGKCVGPNICSCPSGWKGKRCNTPICLQKCKNGGECIGPNTCQCPPEWEGAQCQSPVCNYKCLYGGRCISPNVCSCRPGYTGVMCSQRIQGARG
;
A
#
# COMPACT_ATOMS: atom_id res chain seq x y z
N MET A 1 -23.96 -43.88 44.60
CA MET A 1 -22.91 -42.88 44.36
C MET A 1 -22.24 -43.30 43.07
N GLU A 2 -22.62 -42.72 41.94
CA GLU A 2 -21.94 -43.03 40.67
C GLU A 2 -20.51 -42.51 40.76
N LEU A 3 -19.54 -43.40 40.60
CA LEU A 3 -18.14 -43.01 40.48
C LEU A 3 -18.01 -42.24 39.16
N LEU A 4 -17.51 -41.01 39.27
CA LEU A 4 -17.07 -40.23 38.13
C LEU A 4 -15.83 -40.90 37.54
N VAL A 5 -16.04 -41.81 36.60
CA VAL A 5 -14.95 -42.55 35.94
C VAL A 5 -14.79 -42.00 34.52
N CYS A 6 -13.67 -41.34 34.26
CA CYS A 6 -13.19 -41.19 32.90
C CYS A 6 -12.41 -42.45 32.56
N ASN A 7 -12.87 -43.24 31.59
CA ASN A 7 -12.09 -44.35 31.05
C ASN A 7 -10.85 -43.84 30.32
N ARG A 8 -10.91 -42.60 29.79
CA ARG A 8 -9.76 -41.91 29.23
C ARG A 8 -9.10 -41.01 30.27
N HIS A 9 -7.79 -41.14 30.44
CA HIS A 9 -7.04 -40.31 31.37
C HIS A 9 -7.03 -38.84 30.91
N CYS A 10 -7.40 -37.90 31.80
CA CYS A 10 -7.26 -36.47 31.57
C CYS A 10 -5.80 -36.06 31.77
N GLU A 11 -5.07 -35.85 30.69
CA GLU A 11 -3.65 -35.49 30.69
C GLU A 11 -3.42 -34.05 31.18
N ASN A 12 -2.14 -33.72 31.43
CA ASN A 12 -1.68 -32.35 31.77
C ASN A 12 -2.42 -31.70 32.96
N GLY A 13 -2.86 -32.54 33.90
CA GLY A 13 -3.59 -32.10 35.10
C GLY A 13 -5.01 -31.63 34.81
N GLY A 14 -5.63 -32.10 33.72
CA GLY A 14 -7.07 -31.95 33.49
C GLY A 14 -7.90 -32.70 34.53
N GLU A 15 -9.11 -32.22 34.77
CA GLU A 15 -10.03 -32.77 35.78
C GLU A 15 -11.17 -33.54 35.08
N CYS A 16 -11.45 -34.76 35.53
CA CYS A 16 -12.62 -35.51 35.05
C CYS A 16 -13.88 -34.91 35.70
N VAL A 17 -14.74 -34.30 34.88
CA VAL A 17 -15.94 -33.58 35.37
C VAL A 17 -17.26 -34.25 34.99
N ALA A 18 -17.23 -35.22 34.08
CA ALA A 18 -18.29 -36.18 33.82
C ALA A 18 -17.68 -37.44 33.16
N PRO A 19 -18.42 -38.56 33.01
CA PRO A 19 -17.92 -39.74 32.31
C PRO A 19 -17.32 -39.39 30.94
N ASP A 20 -16.03 -39.70 30.76
CA ASP A 20 -15.22 -39.37 29.56
C ASP A 20 -15.19 -37.89 29.15
N VAL A 21 -15.48 -36.96 30.07
CA VAL A 21 -15.38 -35.51 29.85
C VAL A 21 -14.29 -34.91 30.73
N CYS A 22 -13.19 -34.52 30.09
CA CYS A 22 -12.09 -33.81 30.74
C CYS A 22 -12.26 -32.29 30.65
N LYS A 23 -12.17 -31.61 31.78
CA LYS A 23 -12.01 -30.16 31.88
C LYS A 23 -10.51 -29.83 31.85
N CYS A 24 -10.05 -29.24 30.76
CA CYS A 24 -8.65 -28.94 30.56
C CYS A 24 -8.21 -27.66 31.30
N LYS A 25 -6.97 -27.65 31.77
CA LYS A 25 -6.32 -26.44 32.29
C LYS A 25 -6.01 -25.46 31.15
N PRO A 26 -5.86 -24.16 31.44
CA PRO A 26 -5.47 -23.17 30.43
C PRO A 26 -4.22 -23.60 29.66
N GLY A 27 -4.26 -23.46 28.34
CA GLY A 27 -3.18 -23.89 27.45
C GLY A 27 -3.31 -25.32 26.91
N TRP A 28 -4.37 -26.04 27.26
CA TRP A 28 -4.64 -27.41 26.77
C TRP A 28 -6.08 -27.55 26.28
N SER A 29 -6.29 -28.47 25.34
CA SER A 29 -7.59 -28.81 24.78
C SER A 29 -7.63 -30.26 24.27
N GLY A 30 -8.75 -30.63 23.65
CA GLY A 30 -8.99 -31.98 23.15
C GLY A 30 -9.65 -32.88 24.20
N PRO A 31 -10.10 -34.07 23.78
CA PRO A 31 -10.90 -34.96 24.64
C PRO A 31 -10.14 -35.47 25.86
N THR A 32 -8.80 -35.56 25.80
CA THR A 32 -7.94 -35.99 26.91
C THR A 32 -7.03 -34.88 27.42
N CYS A 33 -7.21 -33.63 27.00
CA CYS A 33 -6.31 -32.51 27.35
C CYS A 33 -4.85 -32.69 26.92
N SER A 34 -4.61 -33.47 25.86
CA SER A 34 -3.29 -33.73 25.29
C SER A 34 -2.84 -32.69 24.27
N THR A 35 -3.76 -31.89 23.71
CA THR A 35 -3.44 -30.91 22.67
C THR A 35 -3.10 -29.56 23.29
N VAL A 36 -1.89 -29.06 23.04
CA VAL A 36 -1.48 -27.72 23.47
C VAL A 36 -2.23 -26.63 22.69
N VAL A 37 -2.59 -25.54 23.36
CA VAL A 37 -3.26 -24.38 22.78
C VAL A 37 -2.58 -23.09 23.22
N CYS A 38 -2.30 -22.22 22.26
CA CYS A 38 -1.69 -20.92 22.51
C CYS A 38 -2.78 -19.86 22.73
N HIS A 39 -2.58 -18.98 23.71
CA HIS A 39 -3.47 -17.85 23.99
C HIS A 39 -2.63 -16.59 24.21
N PRO A 40 -2.31 -15.85 23.16
CA PRO A 40 -3.06 -15.76 21.90
C PRO A 40 -2.75 -16.86 20.88
N VAL A 41 -3.67 -17.11 19.94
CA VAL A 41 -3.54 -18.15 18.90
C VAL A 41 -2.41 -17.83 17.91
N CYS A 42 -1.77 -18.86 17.39
CA CYS A 42 -0.82 -18.73 16.30
C CYS A 42 -1.58 -18.49 14.98
N LEU A 43 -1.15 -17.48 14.21
CA LEU A 43 -1.74 -17.09 12.93
C LEU A 43 -0.93 -17.69 11.77
N ASN A 44 -1.46 -17.53 10.55
CA ASN A 44 -0.79 -17.87 9.29
C ASN A 44 -0.24 -19.31 9.22
N GLY A 45 -0.93 -20.27 9.88
CA GLY A 45 -0.52 -21.67 9.91
C GLY A 45 0.59 -21.98 10.92
N GLY A 46 0.87 -21.09 11.86
CA GLY A 46 1.81 -21.35 12.94
C GLY A 46 1.36 -22.48 13.87
N THR A 47 2.33 -23.24 14.35
CA THR A 47 2.10 -24.37 15.28
C THR A 47 2.36 -23.92 16.70
N CYS A 48 1.40 -24.18 17.61
CA CYS A 48 1.62 -23.92 19.03
C CYS A 48 2.58 -24.97 19.61
N LEU A 49 3.73 -24.55 20.13
CA LEU A 49 4.69 -25.45 20.76
C LEU A 49 4.47 -25.55 22.27
N LYS A 50 4.22 -24.40 22.90
CA LYS A 50 3.95 -24.23 24.32
C LYS A 50 3.05 -23.01 24.50
N SER A 51 2.46 -22.85 25.67
CA SER A 51 1.67 -21.64 25.99
C SER A 51 2.42 -20.38 25.55
N ASN A 52 1.79 -19.59 24.68
CA ASN A 52 2.28 -18.33 24.11
C ASN A 52 3.52 -18.42 23.21
N VAL A 53 3.93 -19.62 22.81
CA VAL A 53 5.09 -19.84 21.93
C VAL A 53 4.63 -20.49 20.63
N CYS A 54 4.64 -19.70 19.56
CA CYS A 54 4.32 -20.14 18.21
C CYS A 54 5.58 -20.45 17.42
N LEU A 55 5.59 -21.59 16.73
CA LEU A 55 6.52 -21.88 15.65
C LEU A 55 5.94 -21.32 14.35
N CYS A 56 6.66 -20.38 13.74
CA CYS A 56 6.21 -19.74 12.52
C CYS A 56 6.63 -20.49 11.27
N PRO A 57 5.75 -20.62 10.26
CA PRO A 57 6.14 -21.12 8.96
C PRO A 57 7.14 -20.19 8.28
N ASN A 58 7.85 -20.72 7.29
CA ASN A 58 8.78 -19.93 6.48
C ASN A 58 8.09 -18.70 5.89
N GLY A 59 8.72 -17.54 6.04
CA GLY A 59 8.18 -16.27 5.56
C GLY A 59 7.25 -15.54 6.53
N PHE A 60 7.10 -16.01 7.77
CA PHE A 60 6.37 -15.32 8.84
C PHE A 60 7.18 -15.20 10.13
N TYR A 61 6.85 -14.19 10.95
CA TYR A 61 7.46 -13.97 12.26
C TYR A 61 6.53 -13.20 13.22
N GLY A 62 7.01 -12.99 14.45
CA GLY A 62 6.26 -12.35 15.53
C GLY A 62 5.68 -13.38 16.51
N ALA A 63 5.22 -12.92 17.66
CA ALA A 63 4.75 -13.79 18.75
C ALA A 63 3.59 -14.73 18.33
N GLN A 64 2.76 -14.32 17.38
CA GLN A 64 1.67 -15.09 16.81
C GLN A 64 1.91 -15.43 15.33
N CYS A 65 3.12 -15.26 14.80
CA CYS A 65 3.39 -15.40 13.36
C CYS A 65 2.57 -14.45 12.48
N GLN A 66 2.22 -13.29 13.03
CA GLN A 66 1.32 -12.31 12.41
C GLN A 66 1.99 -11.44 11.33
N ASN A 67 3.32 -11.37 11.33
CA ASN A 67 4.07 -10.51 10.40
C ASN A 67 4.64 -11.33 9.25
N GLY A 68 4.51 -10.85 8.02
CA GLY A 68 5.15 -11.45 6.86
C GLY A 68 6.61 -11.00 6.70
N VAL A 69 7.43 -11.83 6.08
CA VAL A 69 8.80 -11.49 5.65
C VAL A 69 8.79 -11.18 4.16
N CYS A 70 9.39 -10.07 3.77
CA CYS A 70 9.51 -9.66 2.38
C CYS A 70 10.99 -9.44 2.06
N ASP A 71 11.49 -10.18 1.08
CA ASP A 71 12.83 -9.99 0.53
C ASP A 71 12.75 -9.97 -1.02
N PRO A 72 13.03 -8.82 -1.66
CA PRO A 72 13.45 -7.56 -1.04
C PRO A 72 12.31 -6.83 -0.29
N ARG A 73 12.68 -6.03 0.71
CA ARG A 73 11.73 -5.27 1.54
C ARG A 73 10.76 -4.39 0.73
N CYS A 74 9.55 -4.20 1.26
CA CYS A 74 8.60 -3.22 0.74
C CYS A 74 9.19 -1.80 0.78
N MET A 75 8.85 -0.97 -0.20
CA MET A 75 9.34 0.41 -0.33
C MET A 75 8.28 1.42 0.11
N ASN A 76 8.69 2.68 0.24
CA ASN A 76 7.79 3.84 0.45
C ASN A 76 6.81 3.69 1.62
N GLY A 77 7.20 3.00 2.70
CA GLY A 77 6.37 2.76 3.88
C GLY A 77 5.41 1.57 3.78
N GLY A 78 5.52 0.75 2.74
CA GLY A 78 4.76 -0.49 2.60
C GLY A 78 5.03 -1.49 3.73
N LYS A 79 4.00 -2.23 4.13
CA LYS A 79 4.08 -3.27 5.18
C LYS A 79 4.04 -4.65 4.58
N CYS A 80 4.88 -5.55 5.06
CA CYS A 80 4.84 -6.95 4.65
C CYS A 80 3.72 -7.67 5.41
N VAL A 81 2.66 -8.06 4.70
CA VAL A 81 1.46 -8.68 5.29
C VAL A 81 1.42 -10.20 5.06
N GLY A 82 2.35 -10.72 4.26
CA GLY A 82 2.58 -12.13 4.01
C GLY A 82 3.90 -12.32 3.27
N PRO A 83 4.33 -13.57 3.01
CA PRO A 83 5.62 -13.86 2.39
C PRO A 83 5.72 -13.16 1.03
N ASN A 84 6.60 -12.16 0.93
CA ASN A 84 6.79 -11.34 -0.27
C ASN A 84 5.53 -10.61 -0.78
N ILE A 85 4.56 -10.36 0.11
CA ILE A 85 3.32 -9.62 -0.18
C ILE A 85 3.34 -8.29 0.58
N CYS A 86 3.43 -7.20 -0.18
CA CYS A 86 3.40 -5.85 0.37
C CYS A 86 1.98 -5.27 0.32
N SER A 87 1.52 -4.76 1.47
CA SER A 87 0.43 -3.80 1.53
C SER A 87 1.01 -2.39 1.33
N CYS A 88 0.53 -1.69 0.29
CA CYS A 88 1.06 -0.39 -0.09
C CYS A 88 0.25 0.75 0.54
N PRO A 89 0.93 1.82 0.98
CA PRO A 89 0.25 3.03 1.41
C PRO A 89 -0.42 3.73 0.23
N SER A 90 -1.39 4.60 0.55
CA SER A 90 -2.09 5.42 -0.43
C SER A 90 -1.11 6.17 -1.34
N GLY A 91 -1.36 6.14 -2.64
CA GLY A 91 -0.49 6.77 -3.63
C GLY A 91 0.64 5.88 -4.17
N TRP A 92 0.77 4.63 -3.71
CA TRP A 92 1.77 3.68 -4.21
C TRP A 92 1.16 2.35 -4.63
N LYS A 93 1.78 1.71 -5.61
CA LYS A 93 1.42 0.38 -6.14
C LYS A 93 2.66 -0.41 -6.56
N GLY A 94 2.41 -1.61 -7.09
CA GLY A 94 3.43 -2.55 -7.53
C GLY A 94 3.79 -3.53 -6.41
N LYS A 95 4.46 -4.63 -6.79
CA LYS A 95 4.77 -5.74 -5.87
C LYS A 95 5.52 -5.29 -4.61
N ARG A 96 6.32 -4.23 -4.73
CA ARG A 96 7.12 -3.66 -3.63
C ARG A 96 6.70 -2.24 -3.25
N CYS A 97 5.54 -1.76 -3.68
CA CYS A 97 5.10 -0.38 -3.47
C CYS A 97 6.06 0.66 -4.06
N ASN A 98 6.72 0.31 -5.17
CA ASN A 98 7.77 1.10 -5.80
C ASN A 98 7.26 1.98 -6.95
N THR A 99 6.00 1.82 -7.35
CA THR A 99 5.41 2.60 -8.44
C THR A 99 4.43 3.62 -7.87
N PRO A 100 4.63 4.93 -8.09
CA PRO A 100 3.69 5.93 -7.62
C PRO A 100 2.37 5.87 -8.40
N ILE A 101 1.32 6.41 -7.80
CA ILE A 101 0.00 6.57 -8.39
C ILE A 101 -0.27 8.06 -8.53
N CYS A 102 -0.55 8.49 -9.76
CA CYS A 102 -1.13 9.80 -10.04
C CYS A 102 -2.60 9.58 -10.39
N LEU A 103 -3.52 10.04 -9.52
CA LEU A 103 -4.96 9.96 -9.74
C LEU A 103 -5.37 10.69 -11.02
N GLN A 104 -4.70 11.81 -11.26
CA GLN A 104 -4.78 12.54 -12.51
C GLN A 104 -3.53 12.24 -13.34
N LYS A 105 -3.73 11.81 -14.59
CA LYS A 105 -2.62 11.45 -15.47
C LYS A 105 -1.79 12.69 -15.82
N CYS A 106 -0.47 12.57 -15.71
CA CYS A 106 0.46 13.56 -16.24
C CYS A 106 0.26 13.69 -17.76
N LYS A 107 0.09 14.92 -18.24
CA LYS A 107 -0.18 15.24 -19.65
C LYS A 107 1.12 15.52 -20.39
N ASN A 108 1.02 15.62 -21.71
CA ASN A 108 2.09 16.12 -22.58
C ASN A 108 3.47 15.47 -22.37
N GLY A 109 3.50 14.16 -22.10
CA GLY A 109 4.74 13.40 -21.89
C GLY A 109 5.30 13.46 -20.46
N GLY A 110 4.58 14.05 -19.51
CA GLY A 110 5.00 14.05 -18.10
C GLY A 110 5.01 12.66 -17.48
N GLU A 111 5.92 12.45 -16.54
CA GLU A 111 6.10 11.19 -15.82
C GLU A 111 5.60 11.31 -14.37
N CYS A 112 4.89 10.29 -13.89
CA CYS A 112 4.47 10.23 -12.49
C CYS A 112 5.63 9.74 -11.63
N ILE A 113 6.28 10.65 -10.90
CA ILE A 113 7.49 10.35 -10.11
C ILE A 113 7.22 10.24 -8.60
N GLY A 114 6.02 10.64 -8.17
CA GLY A 114 5.55 10.53 -6.80
C GLY A 114 4.03 10.53 -6.75
N PRO A 115 3.41 10.23 -5.59
CA PRO A 115 1.97 10.30 -5.42
C PRO A 115 1.43 11.65 -5.90
N ASN A 116 0.59 11.62 -6.94
CA ASN A 116 0.05 12.82 -7.60
C ASN A 116 1.09 13.88 -8.02
N THR A 117 2.34 13.49 -8.23
CA THR A 117 3.44 14.40 -8.57
C THR A 117 3.98 14.05 -9.95
N CYS A 118 3.84 15.02 -10.87
CA CYS A 118 4.32 14.88 -12.24
C CYS A 118 5.66 15.60 -12.42
N GLN A 119 6.63 14.90 -13.01
CA GLN A 119 7.79 15.52 -13.62
C GLN A 119 7.44 15.90 -15.05
N CYS A 120 7.54 17.19 -15.36
CA CYS A 120 7.20 17.70 -16.68
C CYS A 120 8.42 17.78 -17.60
N PRO A 121 8.23 17.58 -18.92
CA PRO A 121 9.22 17.99 -19.90
C PRO A 121 9.47 19.51 -19.82
N PRO A 122 10.65 20.01 -20.23
CA PRO A 122 11.01 21.43 -20.13
C PRO A 122 10.00 22.39 -20.78
N GLU A 123 9.26 21.91 -21.78
CA GLU A 123 8.29 22.68 -22.56
C GLU A 123 6.92 22.83 -21.88
N TRP A 124 6.71 22.15 -20.75
CA TRP A 124 5.42 22.09 -20.05
C TRP A 124 5.57 22.31 -18.55
N GLU A 125 4.54 22.89 -17.95
CA GLU A 125 4.51 23.20 -16.53
C GLU A 125 3.11 22.97 -15.93
N GLY A 126 3.01 23.19 -14.62
CA GLY A 126 1.81 22.93 -13.83
C GLY A 126 1.75 21.51 -13.26
N ALA A 127 0.83 21.29 -12.31
CA ALA A 127 0.77 20.04 -11.53
C ALA A 127 0.58 18.76 -12.38
N GLN A 128 0.00 18.88 -13.58
CA GLN A 128 -0.21 17.77 -14.52
C GLN A 128 0.52 17.99 -15.83
N CYS A 129 1.48 18.92 -15.89
CA CYS A 129 2.17 19.31 -17.13
C CYS A 129 1.19 19.81 -18.22
N GLN A 130 0.13 20.49 -17.80
CA GLN A 130 -0.97 20.92 -18.66
C GLN A 130 -0.75 22.29 -19.31
N SER A 131 0.15 23.10 -18.75
CA SER A 131 0.39 24.48 -19.19
C SER A 131 1.63 24.50 -20.08
N PRO A 132 1.57 25.06 -21.30
CA PRO A 132 2.76 25.19 -22.14
C PRO A 132 3.68 26.29 -21.61
N VAL A 133 4.98 26.08 -21.70
CA VAL A 133 6.00 27.09 -21.37
C VAL A 133 6.33 27.89 -22.63
N CYS A 134 6.28 29.21 -22.51
CA CYS A 134 6.82 30.13 -23.50
C CYS A 134 8.02 30.86 -22.89
N ASN A 135 9.20 30.71 -23.49
CA ASN A 135 10.43 31.35 -23.02
C ASN A 135 10.39 32.89 -23.15
N TYR A 136 9.46 33.39 -23.97
CA TYR A 136 9.14 34.79 -24.11
C TYR A 136 7.68 35.06 -23.74
N LYS A 137 7.39 36.25 -23.24
CA LYS A 137 6.02 36.65 -22.93
C LYS A 137 5.25 36.94 -24.21
N CYS A 138 4.03 36.40 -24.30
CA CYS A 138 3.04 36.82 -25.28
C CYS A 138 2.55 38.23 -24.91
N LEU A 139 2.91 39.24 -25.70
CA LEU A 139 2.61 40.64 -25.41
C LEU A 139 1.17 41.02 -25.76
N TYR A 140 0.76 42.20 -25.30
CA TYR A 140 -0.55 42.83 -25.56
C TYR A 140 -1.76 41.91 -25.32
N GLY A 141 -1.66 41.06 -24.29
CA GLY A 141 -2.73 40.15 -23.88
C GLY A 141 -2.87 38.89 -24.74
N GLY A 142 -1.85 38.55 -25.54
CA GLY A 142 -1.72 37.23 -26.16
C GLY A 142 -1.55 36.12 -25.11
N ARG A 143 -1.82 34.87 -25.50
CA ARG A 143 -1.76 33.71 -24.60
C ARG A 143 -0.82 32.63 -25.16
N CYS A 144 0.00 32.03 -24.29
CA CYS A 144 0.77 30.84 -24.65
C CYS A 144 -0.19 29.65 -24.79
N ILE A 145 -0.28 29.06 -25.98
CA ILE A 145 -1.23 27.97 -26.30
C ILE A 145 -0.54 26.65 -26.62
N SER A 146 0.75 26.70 -26.93
CA SER A 146 1.64 25.56 -27.16
C SER A 146 3.06 26.02 -26.81
N PRO A 147 4.04 25.12 -26.59
CA PRO A 147 5.39 25.52 -26.26
C PRO A 147 5.97 26.53 -27.25
N ASN A 148 6.35 27.71 -26.73
CA ASN A 148 6.81 28.84 -27.54
C ASN A 148 5.86 29.24 -28.70
N VAL A 149 4.54 29.09 -28.54
CA VAL A 149 3.54 29.56 -29.51
C VAL A 149 2.52 30.45 -28.82
N CYS A 150 2.53 31.72 -29.20
CA CYS A 150 1.55 32.70 -28.75
C CYS A 150 0.35 32.78 -29.68
N SER A 151 -0.85 32.68 -29.11
CA SER A 151 -2.08 33.12 -29.75
C SER A 151 -2.25 34.62 -29.52
N CYS A 152 -2.24 35.40 -30.61
CA CYS A 152 -2.35 36.84 -30.56
C CYS A 152 -3.82 37.29 -30.57
N ARG A 153 -4.10 38.41 -29.89
CA ARG A 153 -5.39 39.08 -30.01
C ARG A 153 -5.55 39.70 -31.40
N PRO A 154 -6.80 39.93 -31.86
CA PRO A 154 -7.05 40.63 -33.11
C PRO A 154 -6.26 41.94 -33.22
N GLY A 155 -5.68 42.19 -34.38
CA GLY A 155 -4.84 43.36 -34.64
C GLY A 155 -3.38 43.23 -34.21
N TYR A 156 -2.96 42.10 -33.63
CA TYR A 156 -1.56 41.82 -33.28
C TYR A 156 -1.04 40.56 -34.00
N THR A 157 0.26 40.52 -34.30
CA THR A 157 0.95 39.42 -34.98
C THR A 157 2.40 39.27 -34.49
N GLY A 158 3.11 38.27 -35.03
CA GLY A 158 4.46 37.90 -34.67
C GLY A 158 4.52 36.89 -33.53
N VAL A 159 5.68 36.27 -33.34
CA VAL A 159 5.89 35.16 -32.37
C VAL A 159 5.62 35.58 -30.92
N MET A 160 5.88 36.85 -30.58
CA MET A 160 5.59 37.44 -29.26
C MET A 160 4.32 38.29 -29.24
N CYS A 161 3.53 38.30 -30.32
CA CYS A 161 2.41 39.23 -30.51
C CYS A 161 2.81 40.71 -30.42
N SER A 162 4.07 41.04 -30.70
CA SER A 162 4.61 42.40 -30.51
C SER A 162 4.27 43.38 -31.63
N GLN A 163 3.83 42.88 -32.78
CA GLN A 163 3.62 43.69 -33.98
C GLN A 163 2.13 43.99 -34.14
N ARG A 164 1.76 45.25 -34.42
CA ARG A 164 0.39 45.59 -34.81
C ARG A 164 0.20 45.35 -36.30
N ILE A 165 -0.92 44.73 -36.66
CA ILE A 165 -1.33 44.56 -38.06
C ILE A 165 -1.75 45.93 -38.57
N GLN A 166 -0.98 46.49 -39.50
CA GLN A 166 -1.31 47.77 -40.12
C GLN A 166 -2.62 47.61 -40.91
N GLY A 167 -3.67 48.33 -40.49
CA GLY A 167 -5.01 48.29 -41.11
C GLY A 167 -6.13 47.67 -40.27
N ALA A 168 -5.84 47.04 -39.13
CA ALA A 168 -6.87 46.55 -38.21
C ALA A 168 -7.40 47.69 -37.34
N ARG A 169 -8.53 48.30 -37.71
CA ARG A 169 -9.25 49.27 -36.86
C ARG A 169 -9.97 48.51 -35.73
N GLY A 170 -9.87 49.05 -34.52
CA GLY A 170 -10.57 48.57 -33.33
C GLY A 170 -12.05 48.93 -33.32
#